data_AF-I2GI72-F1
#
_entry.id   AF-I2GI72-F1
#
_cell.length_a   1.000
_cell.length_b   1.000
_cell.length_c   1.000
_cell.angle_alpha   90.00
_cell.angle_beta   90.00
_cell.angle_gamma   90.00
#
_symmetry.space_group_name_H-M   'P 1'
#
loop_
_entity.id
_entity.type
_entity.pdbx_description
1 polymer ?
#
loop_
_entity_poly.entity_id
_entity_poly.type
_entity_poly.pdbx_seq_one_letter_code
_entity_poly.pdbx_strand_id
1 'polypeptide(L)'
;MKKQNKPAPKEDQAAAAADSPAGESYLLEIRVPQAEPLLAATVRATTVASVQGFTIDPSFSPVPVKPSNTQRMAMLAANEDNQHVIVRATLTDEQREAAKANPDVVEIWTDAVIEPIACPIPPCDCSPNTPHGTITDVANYLGVNQIWSAGKRGEGIVVGVVDGGITATGRSLAPGEAPARTINNVIGGWPVASWGTRGSGWGYHGNMCGTDVLGMAPNCRLYDLRIADASSTTGVISNALQAFQWAIDQHRTNGTPHILTNSWGIFNTASAPDYASNPNHPFTRKVVEAIDEGIIVLFAAGNCGDTCPDGRCATSGPGQSIWGANGHPRVMTVGAVNKDEQFVGYSSQGPASLDPHKPDFCGITHFTGYFNSDSGTSAATPIVAGVCALMKQGKPSATHNSIKDALIATAKNIGPAGWDQHSGAGIVQGKRAYDRLTKLLIKEAKIEKVEKIEKSEIKEIKIEKNEIKEQKQEKIEIKEQKLEILEGKRLKDLRDVTKRVPELPIPIPEPIRNPIQPGQTVESAGNSLESRLAQLEAYIQALDTFISTDMRPDLSQGALANEGDLPSGQGTAEQLTKEANDAMMNKMNYDNSPR
;
A
#
# COMPACT_ATOMS: atom_id res chain seq x y z
N MET A 1 51.73 -47.15 2.41
CA MET A 1 50.52 -46.71 3.16
C MET A 1 49.76 -45.71 2.30
N LYS A 2 48.43 -45.86 2.29
CA LYS A 2 47.44 -45.39 1.31
C LYS A 2 47.43 -43.87 1.09
N LYS A 3 47.57 -43.42 -0.18
CA LYS A 3 46.98 -42.17 -0.68
C LYS A 3 45.59 -42.52 -1.19
N GLN A 4 44.54 -41.95 -0.57
CA GLN A 4 43.15 -42.14 -0.99
C GLN A 4 42.70 -41.00 -1.90
N ASN A 5 41.97 -41.40 -2.94
CA ASN A 5 41.48 -40.65 -4.08
C ASN A 5 40.44 -39.58 -3.70
N LYS A 6 40.59 -38.38 -4.25
CA LYS A 6 39.48 -37.46 -4.53
C LYS A 6 38.84 -37.90 -5.86
N PRO A 7 37.51 -38.08 -5.95
CA PRO A 7 36.84 -38.13 -7.24
C PRO A 7 36.60 -36.71 -7.77
N ALA A 8 36.85 -36.54 -9.07
CA ALA A 8 36.52 -35.36 -9.86
C ALA A 8 35.00 -35.17 -9.99
N PRO A 9 34.50 -33.95 -10.26
CA PRO A 9 33.08 -33.72 -10.47
C PRO A 9 32.67 -34.30 -11.82
N LYS A 10 31.60 -35.11 -11.82
CA LYS A 10 30.90 -35.50 -13.04
C LYS A 10 30.14 -34.30 -13.57
N GLU A 11 30.45 -33.91 -14.80
CA GLU A 11 29.57 -33.12 -15.65
C GLU A 11 28.30 -33.95 -15.89
N ASP A 12 27.21 -33.63 -15.20
CA ASP A 12 25.89 -34.07 -15.63
C ASP A 12 25.38 -33.08 -16.69
N GLN A 13 25.41 -33.56 -17.92
CA GLN A 13 24.61 -33.06 -19.02
C GLN A 13 23.13 -33.15 -18.62
N ALA A 14 22.60 -32.08 -18.02
CA ALA A 14 21.17 -31.82 -18.02
C ALA A 14 20.78 -31.45 -19.46
N ALA A 15 20.64 -32.48 -20.29
CA ALA A 15 19.90 -32.36 -21.54
C ALA A 15 18.49 -31.92 -21.20
N ALA A 16 18.04 -30.87 -21.89
CA ALA A 16 16.68 -30.37 -21.85
C ALA A 16 15.68 -31.52 -22.06
N ALA A 17 15.06 -31.98 -20.96
CA ALA A 17 13.84 -32.75 -21.02
C ALA A 17 12.72 -31.74 -21.27
N ALA A 18 12.18 -31.76 -22.48
CA ALA A 18 10.97 -31.03 -22.82
C ALA A 18 9.86 -31.43 -21.85
N ASP A 19 9.23 -30.40 -21.28
CA ASP A 19 8.01 -30.45 -20.49
C ASP A 19 6.96 -31.31 -21.21
N SER A 20 6.72 -32.52 -20.70
CA SER A 20 5.52 -33.28 -21.02
C SER A 20 4.56 -33.05 -19.86
N PRO A 21 3.32 -32.58 -20.09
CA PRO A 21 2.40 -32.31 -19.00
C PRO A 21 2.20 -33.58 -18.17
N ALA A 22 2.55 -33.52 -16.88
CA ALA A 22 2.31 -34.62 -15.95
C ALA A 22 0.80 -34.83 -15.83
N GLY A 23 0.32 -36.05 -16.12
CA GLY A 23 -1.12 -36.35 -16.05
C GLY A 23 -1.66 -36.23 -14.62
N GLU A 24 -2.93 -35.82 -14.50
CA GLU A 24 -3.64 -35.67 -13.23
C GLU A 24 -4.54 -36.89 -12.94
N SER A 25 -4.97 -37.06 -11.69
CA SER A 25 -5.87 -38.16 -11.28
C SER A 25 -7.32 -37.84 -11.64
N TYR A 26 -8.01 -38.80 -12.25
CA TYR A 26 -9.41 -38.70 -12.62
C TYR A 26 -10.16 -40.00 -12.31
N LEU A 27 -11.47 -39.87 -12.10
CA LEU A 27 -12.42 -40.96 -11.98
C LEU A 27 -13.19 -41.12 -13.29
N LEU A 28 -13.00 -42.25 -13.97
CA LEU A 28 -13.70 -42.59 -15.21
C LEU A 28 -14.93 -43.41 -14.87
N GLU A 29 -16.09 -42.91 -15.27
CA GLU A 29 -17.34 -43.65 -15.20
C GLU A 29 -17.52 -44.48 -16.47
N ILE A 30 -17.40 -45.80 -16.33
CA ILE A 30 -17.39 -46.75 -17.43
C ILE A 30 -18.70 -47.51 -17.47
N ARG A 31 -19.23 -47.64 -18.68
CA ARG A 31 -20.39 -48.47 -19.00
C ARG A 31 -19.97 -49.94 -19.07
N VAL A 32 -20.63 -50.78 -18.28
CA VAL A 32 -20.39 -52.23 -18.25
C VAL A 32 -21.73 -52.94 -18.34
N PRO A 33 -21.91 -53.97 -19.19
CA PRO A 33 -23.14 -54.77 -19.18
C PRO A 33 -23.47 -55.32 -17.80
N GLN A 34 -24.75 -55.35 -17.44
CA GLN A 34 -25.18 -55.76 -16.10
C GLN A 34 -24.86 -57.24 -15.78
N ALA A 35 -24.68 -58.06 -16.82
CA ALA A 35 -24.28 -59.46 -16.71
C ALA A 35 -22.76 -59.66 -16.54
N GLU A 36 -21.93 -58.64 -16.77
CA GLU A 36 -20.48 -58.72 -16.64
C GLU A 36 -20.00 -58.43 -15.21
N PRO A 37 -18.90 -59.06 -14.75
CA PRO A 37 -18.31 -58.75 -13.45
C PRO A 37 -17.70 -57.34 -13.45
N LEU A 38 -17.61 -56.70 -12.28
CA LEU A 38 -17.07 -55.34 -12.13
C LEU A 38 -15.65 -55.16 -12.71
N LEU A 39 -14.84 -56.22 -12.72
CA LEU A 39 -13.49 -56.18 -13.29
C LEU A 39 -13.49 -55.93 -14.81
N ALA A 40 -14.60 -56.20 -15.50
CA ALA A 40 -14.76 -55.84 -16.91
C ALA A 40 -14.64 -54.32 -17.15
N ALA A 41 -14.96 -53.49 -16.13
CA ALA A 41 -14.73 -52.06 -16.18
C ALA A 41 -13.25 -51.72 -16.37
N THR A 42 -12.35 -52.36 -15.62
CA THR A 42 -10.89 -52.15 -15.75
C THR A 42 -10.39 -52.55 -17.13
N VAL A 43 -10.90 -53.64 -17.70
CA VAL A 43 -10.50 -54.12 -19.04
C VAL A 43 -10.94 -53.14 -20.11
N ARG A 44 -12.20 -52.68 -20.06
CA ARG A 44 -12.74 -51.68 -20.99
C ARG A 44 -11.97 -50.36 -20.87
N ALA A 45 -11.77 -49.89 -19.65
CA ALA A 45 -11.00 -48.68 -19.39
C ALA A 45 -9.55 -48.79 -19.87
N THR A 46 -8.89 -49.94 -19.69
CA THR A 46 -7.52 -50.18 -20.19
C THR A 46 -7.49 -50.19 -21.72
N THR A 47 -8.55 -50.67 -22.36
CA THR A 47 -8.70 -50.59 -23.82
C THR A 47 -8.80 -49.13 -24.27
N VAL A 48 -9.64 -48.32 -23.61
CA VAL A 48 -9.72 -46.86 -23.87
C VAL A 48 -8.36 -46.19 -23.64
N ALA A 49 -7.71 -46.51 -22.52
CA ALA A 49 -6.42 -45.96 -22.12
C ALA A 49 -5.31 -46.26 -23.13
N SER A 50 -5.25 -47.49 -23.67
CA SER A 50 -4.26 -47.87 -24.67
C SER A 50 -4.45 -47.16 -26.01
N VAL A 51 -5.69 -46.85 -26.39
CA VAL A 51 -5.99 -46.08 -27.61
C VAL A 51 -5.66 -44.61 -27.44
N GLN A 52 -5.94 -44.04 -26.27
CA GLN A 52 -5.80 -42.59 -26.00
C GLN A 52 -4.50 -42.21 -25.30
N GLY A 53 -3.64 -43.18 -24.99
CA GLY A 53 -2.30 -42.94 -24.44
C GLY A 53 -2.23 -42.56 -22.96
N PHE A 54 -3.23 -42.92 -22.16
CA PHE A 54 -3.24 -42.66 -20.70
C PHE A 54 -3.14 -43.96 -19.88
N THR A 55 -3.09 -43.87 -18.55
CA THR A 55 -2.94 -45.05 -17.68
C THR A 55 -4.14 -45.24 -16.74
N ILE A 56 -4.56 -46.50 -16.56
CA ILE A 56 -5.51 -46.89 -15.51
C ILE A 56 -4.72 -47.26 -14.27
N ASP A 57 -5.18 -46.83 -13.09
CA ASP A 57 -4.58 -47.21 -11.83
C ASP A 57 -5.03 -48.63 -11.44
N PRO A 58 -4.13 -49.63 -11.50
CA PRO A 58 -4.49 -51.01 -11.19
C PRO A 58 -4.74 -51.26 -9.70
N SER A 59 -4.36 -50.32 -8.82
CA SER A 59 -4.57 -50.42 -7.37
C SER A 59 -5.96 -49.96 -6.94
N PHE A 60 -6.68 -49.24 -7.80
CA PHE A 60 -8.04 -48.80 -7.55
C PHE A 60 -9.04 -49.88 -8.00
N SER A 61 -9.69 -50.54 -7.03
CA SER A 61 -10.75 -51.51 -7.31
C SER A 61 -11.96 -50.83 -7.96
N PRO A 62 -12.53 -51.38 -9.06
CA PRO A 62 -13.70 -50.80 -9.70
C PRO A 62 -14.90 -50.71 -8.76
N VAL A 63 -15.55 -49.54 -8.74
CA VAL A 63 -16.65 -49.25 -7.81
C VAL A 63 -17.96 -49.04 -8.59
N PRO A 64 -18.99 -49.87 -8.41
CA PRO A 64 -20.27 -49.63 -9.05
C PRO A 64 -20.92 -48.38 -8.47
N VAL A 65 -21.44 -47.52 -9.34
CA VAL A 65 -22.18 -46.31 -8.97
C VAL A 65 -23.58 -46.35 -9.57
N LYS A 66 -24.54 -45.79 -8.86
CA LYS A 66 -25.89 -45.65 -9.38
C LYS A 66 -25.90 -44.52 -10.42
N PRO A 67 -26.41 -44.75 -11.64
CA PRO A 67 -26.57 -43.68 -12.61
C PRO A 67 -27.51 -42.60 -12.05
N SER A 68 -27.21 -41.33 -12.35
CA SER A 68 -28.10 -40.20 -12.09
C SER A 68 -29.46 -40.37 -12.77
N ASN A 69 -30.46 -39.59 -12.35
CA ASN A 69 -31.78 -39.63 -12.98
C ASN A 69 -31.71 -39.37 -14.50
N THR A 70 -30.87 -38.41 -14.92
CA THR A 70 -30.64 -38.10 -16.34
C THR A 70 -30.05 -39.30 -17.08
N GLN A 71 -29.01 -39.93 -16.52
CA GLN A 71 -28.38 -41.10 -17.12
C GLN A 71 -29.35 -42.29 -17.18
N ARG A 72 -30.13 -42.55 -16.12
CA ARG A 72 -31.17 -43.60 -16.14
C ARG A 72 -32.20 -43.39 -17.24
N MET A 73 -32.64 -42.15 -17.46
CA MET A 73 -33.60 -41.84 -18.53
C MET A 73 -32.99 -42.06 -19.92
N ALA A 74 -31.71 -41.70 -20.11
CA ALA A 74 -30.99 -41.97 -21.35
C ALA A 74 -30.83 -43.48 -21.62
N MET A 75 -30.47 -44.25 -20.59
CA MET A 75 -30.36 -45.71 -20.69
C MET A 75 -31.70 -46.37 -21.01
N LEU A 76 -32.81 -45.91 -20.39
CA LEU A 76 -34.15 -46.39 -20.71
C LEU A 76 -34.55 -46.08 -22.15
N ALA A 77 -34.24 -44.87 -22.63
CA ALA A 77 -34.53 -44.46 -24.01
C ALA A 77 -33.72 -45.26 -25.04
N ALA A 78 -32.48 -45.64 -24.69
CA ALA A 78 -31.59 -46.43 -25.52
C ALA A 78 -31.78 -47.96 -25.35
N ASN A 79 -32.68 -48.39 -24.46
CA ASN A 79 -32.87 -49.79 -24.07
C ASN A 79 -31.55 -50.48 -23.63
N GLU A 80 -30.72 -49.74 -22.90
CA GLU A 80 -29.42 -50.19 -22.40
C GLU A 80 -29.53 -50.85 -21.01
N ASP A 81 -29.01 -52.08 -20.88
CA ASP A 81 -28.93 -52.82 -19.62
C ASP A 81 -27.49 -52.86 -19.09
N ASN A 82 -26.97 -51.66 -18.77
CA ASN A 82 -25.62 -51.46 -18.30
C ASN A 82 -25.61 -51.00 -16.83
N GLN A 83 -24.57 -51.41 -16.09
CA GLN A 83 -24.16 -50.79 -14.84
C GLN A 83 -23.06 -49.76 -15.11
N HIS A 84 -23.01 -48.72 -14.28
CA HIS A 84 -21.94 -47.72 -14.32
C HIS A 84 -20.91 -48.06 -13.24
N VAL A 85 -19.64 -48.08 -13.63
CA VAL A 85 -18.54 -48.49 -12.75
C VAL A 85 -17.43 -47.47 -12.83
N ILE A 86 -16.99 -46.98 -11.68
CA ILE A 86 -15.88 -46.04 -11.56
C ILE A 86 -14.56 -46.80 -11.55
N VAL A 87 -13.60 -46.33 -12.35
CA VAL A 87 -12.19 -46.69 -12.26
C VAL A 87 -11.35 -45.42 -12.16
N ARG A 88 -10.15 -45.51 -11.58
CA ARG A 88 -9.23 -44.37 -11.49
C ARG A 88 -8.22 -44.41 -12.63
N ALA A 89 -7.90 -43.26 -13.21
CA ALA A 89 -6.92 -43.12 -14.28
C ALA A 89 -6.07 -41.87 -14.08
N THR A 90 -4.89 -41.86 -14.70
CA THR A 90 -4.03 -40.68 -14.80
C THR A 90 -3.97 -40.23 -16.25
N LEU A 91 -4.44 -39.01 -16.52
CA LEU A 91 -4.54 -38.45 -17.87
C LEU A 91 -4.35 -36.93 -17.90
N THR A 92 -3.96 -36.40 -19.06
CA THR A 92 -3.91 -34.95 -19.34
C THR A 92 -5.28 -34.42 -19.79
N ASP A 93 -5.46 -33.10 -19.84
CA ASP A 93 -6.70 -32.48 -20.34
C ASP A 93 -7.02 -32.88 -21.79
N GLU A 94 -6.01 -32.98 -22.65
CA GLU A 94 -6.18 -33.44 -24.03
C GLU A 94 -6.67 -34.90 -24.08
N GLN A 95 -6.08 -35.77 -23.26
CA GLN A 95 -6.48 -37.17 -23.16
C GLN A 95 -7.88 -37.32 -22.55
N ARG A 96 -8.29 -36.40 -21.67
CA ARG A 96 -9.62 -36.37 -21.06
C ARG A 96 -10.69 -36.16 -22.11
N GLU A 97 -10.53 -35.15 -22.94
CA GLU A 97 -11.52 -34.84 -23.99
C GLU A 97 -11.56 -35.96 -25.04
N ALA A 98 -10.42 -36.55 -25.38
CA ALA A 98 -10.36 -37.70 -26.30
C ALA A 98 -11.01 -38.97 -25.71
N ALA A 99 -10.82 -39.23 -24.42
CA ALA A 99 -11.42 -40.38 -23.72
C ALA A 99 -12.95 -40.27 -23.61
N LYS A 100 -13.50 -39.05 -23.40
CA LYS A 100 -14.95 -38.81 -23.36
C LYS A 100 -15.68 -39.15 -24.67
N ALA A 101 -14.97 -39.12 -25.81
CA ALA A 101 -15.56 -39.49 -27.09
C ALA A 101 -15.78 -41.01 -27.24
N ASN A 102 -15.25 -41.83 -26.32
CA ASN A 102 -15.41 -43.28 -26.36
C ASN A 102 -16.80 -43.70 -25.82
N PRO A 103 -17.56 -44.56 -26.53
CA PRO A 103 -18.89 -44.98 -26.11
C PRO A 103 -18.96 -45.77 -24.80
N ASP A 104 -17.85 -46.37 -24.36
CA ASP A 104 -17.77 -47.06 -23.07
C ASP A 104 -17.55 -46.08 -21.90
N VAL A 105 -17.15 -44.83 -22.18
CA VAL A 105 -16.97 -43.78 -21.16
C VAL A 105 -18.26 -42.97 -21.06
N VAL A 106 -18.87 -42.98 -19.88
CA VAL A 106 -20.08 -42.22 -19.57
C VAL A 106 -19.71 -40.77 -19.22
N GLU A 107 -18.75 -40.59 -18.31
CA GLU A 107 -18.28 -39.29 -17.85
C GLU A 107 -16.89 -39.41 -17.22
N ILE A 108 -16.15 -38.30 -17.15
CA ILE A 108 -14.85 -38.21 -16.49
C ILE A 108 -14.86 -37.10 -15.44
N TRP A 109 -14.73 -37.52 -14.18
CA TRP A 109 -14.75 -36.66 -13.01
C TRP A 109 -13.33 -36.40 -12.51
N THR A 110 -13.05 -35.19 -12.04
CA THR A 110 -11.81 -34.88 -11.32
C THR A 110 -11.73 -35.70 -10.03
N ASP A 111 -10.62 -36.40 -9.82
CA ASP A 111 -10.33 -37.05 -8.54
C ASP A 111 -9.67 -36.01 -7.62
N ALA A 112 -10.52 -35.22 -6.96
CA ALA A 112 -10.06 -34.06 -6.21
C ALA A 112 -9.05 -34.45 -5.12
N VAL A 113 -7.87 -33.84 -5.15
CA VAL A 113 -6.90 -33.95 -4.06
C VAL A 113 -7.49 -33.27 -2.83
N ILE A 114 -7.78 -34.06 -1.79
CA ILE A 114 -8.23 -33.55 -0.49
C ILE A 114 -7.01 -33.38 0.41
N GLU A 115 -6.49 -32.15 0.52
CA GLU A 115 -5.44 -31.84 1.48
C GLU A 115 -6.05 -31.49 2.85
N PRO A 116 -5.49 -31.99 3.97
CA PRO A 116 -5.89 -31.52 5.29
C PRO A 116 -5.57 -30.03 5.40
N ILE A 117 -6.48 -29.25 6.01
CA ILE A 117 -6.23 -27.84 6.33
C ILE A 117 -5.05 -27.78 7.29
N ALA A 118 -3.87 -27.51 6.75
CA ALA A 118 -2.64 -27.42 7.50
C ALA A 118 -2.47 -26.00 8.02
N CYS A 119 -1.99 -25.89 9.26
CA CYS A 119 -1.62 -24.60 9.82
C CYS A 119 -0.57 -23.90 8.92
N PRO A 120 -0.83 -22.66 8.44
CA PRO A 120 0.07 -22.00 7.51
C PRO A 120 1.42 -21.60 8.15
N ILE A 121 1.43 -21.40 9.47
CA ILE A 121 2.63 -21.14 10.27
C ILE A 121 2.61 -22.04 11.51
N PRO A 122 3.13 -23.28 11.42
CA PRO A 122 3.05 -24.24 12.51
C PRO A 122 3.97 -23.90 13.69
N PRO A 123 3.51 -24.09 14.95
CA PRO A 123 2.18 -24.55 15.36
C PRO A 123 1.12 -23.43 15.38
N CYS A 124 -0.14 -23.79 15.11
CA CYS A 124 -1.28 -22.87 15.24
C CYS A 124 -1.99 -23.01 16.58
N ASP A 125 -2.55 -21.90 17.05
CA ASP A 125 -3.46 -21.84 18.19
C ASP A 125 -4.91 -21.62 17.71
N CYS A 126 -5.78 -22.55 18.08
CA CYS A 126 -7.22 -22.53 17.81
C CYS A 126 -8.06 -22.59 19.09
N SER A 127 -7.46 -22.25 20.24
CA SER A 127 -8.08 -22.35 21.57
C SER A 127 -8.35 -20.96 22.16
N PRO A 128 -9.36 -20.21 21.66
CA PRO A 128 -9.59 -18.81 22.09
C PRO A 128 -9.85 -18.65 23.60
N ASN A 129 -10.32 -19.71 24.27
CA ASN A 129 -10.59 -19.68 25.71
C ASN A 129 -9.39 -20.02 26.60
N THR A 130 -8.23 -20.34 25.99
CA THR A 130 -7.00 -20.70 26.69
C THR A 130 -6.02 -19.53 26.65
N PRO A 131 -5.77 -18.86 27.79
CA PRO A 131 -4.81 -17.76 27.82
C PRO A 131 -3.36 -18.26 27.88
N HIS A 132 -2.49 -17.59 27.14
CA HIS A 132 -1.03 -17.75 27.11
C HIS A 132 -0.38 -16.63 27.92
N GLY A 133 -0.58 -16.68 29.25
CA GLY A 133 -0.09 -15.68 30.20
C GLY A 133 -1.06 -14.52 30.42
N THR A 134 -0.59 -13.49 31.12
CA THR A 134 -1.37 -12.31 31.50
C THR A 134 -1.07 -11.11 30.60
N ILE A 135 -1.91 -10.09 30.63
CA ILE A 135 -1.65 -8.80 29.96
C ILE A 135 -0.30 -8.16 30.37
N THR A 136 0.15 -8.39 31.61
CA THR A 136 1.49 -7.96 32.07
C THR A 136 2.60 -8.74 31.37
N ASP A 137 2.40 -10.04 31.15
CA ASP A 137 3.35 -10.88 30.42
C ASP A 137 3.45 -10.49 28.95
N VAL A 138 2.34 -10.00 28.36
CA VAL A 138 2.31 -9.40 27.03
C VAL A 138 3.12 -8.10 27.00
N ALA A 139 2.92 -7.19 27.97
CA ALA A 139 3.69 -5.95 28.05
C ALA A 139 5.20 -6.22 28.18
N ASN A 140 5.59 -7.23 28.97
CA ASN A 140 6.98 -7.65 29.10
C ASN A 140 7.53 -8.23 27.80
N TYR A 141 6.76 -9.09 27.10
CA TYR A 141 7.17 -9.69 25.83
C TYR A 141 7.43 -8.62 24.75
N LEU A 142 6.56 -7.62 24.65
CA LEU A 142 6.69 -6.52 23.69
C LEU A 142 7.78 -5.50 24.09
N GLY A 143 8.42 -5.67 25.25
CA GLY A 143 9.38 -4.74 25.83
C GLY A 143 8.76 -3.42 26.32
N VAL A 144 7.45 -3.34 26.41
CA VAL A 144 6.70 -2.15 26.82
C VAL A 144 7.06 -1.71 28.24
N ASN A 145 7.35 -2.67 29.13
CA ASN A 145 7.88 -2.41 30.47
C ASN A 145 9.13 -1.51 30.48
N GLN A 146 10.00 -1.60 29.47
CA GLN A 146 11.18 -0.75 29.36
C GLN A 146 10.82 0.69 28.96
N ILE A 147 9.76 0.87 28.16
CA ILE A 147 9.22 2.20 27.82
C ILE A 147 8.64 2.86 29.08
N TRP A 148 7.95 2.08 29.91
CA TRP A 148 7.43 2.53 31.19
C TRP A 148 8.55 2.95 32.15
N SER A 149 9.63 2.18 32.25
CA SER A 149 10.79 2.53 33.08
C SER A 149 11.46 3.82 32.62
N ALA A 150 11.30 4.21 31.34
CA ALA A 150 11.74 5.50 30.82
C ALA A 150 10.74 6.65 31.06
N GLY A 151 9.72 6.44 31.90
CA GLY A 151 8.75 7.46 32.29
C GLY A 151 7.67 7.76 31.24
N LYS A 152 7.46 6.86 30.27
CA LYS A 152 6.41 6.97 29.27
C LYS A 152 5.36 5.90 29.52
N ARG A 153 4.18 6.29 29.99
CA ARG A 153 3.09 5.35 30.34
C ARG A 153 1.75 5.74 29.67
N GLY A 154 1.77 6.65 28.71
CA GLY A 154 0.59 7.10 27.96
C GLY A 154 0.05 8.47 28.37
N GLU A 155 0.73 9.20 29.27
CA GLU A 155 0.28 10.50 29.76
C GLU A 155 0.04 11.49 28.61
N GLY A 156 -1.08 12.21 28.65
CA GLY A 156 -1.45 13.20 27.64
C GLY A 156 -2.05 12.60 26.35
N ILE A 157 -1.94 11.29 26.15
CA ILE A 157 -2.51 10.61 24.98
C ILE A 157 -3.95 10.19 25.26
N VAL A 158 -4.76 10.29 24.21
CA VAL A 158 -6.17 9.87 24.22
C VAL A 158 -6.37 8.87 23.09
N VAL A 159 -6.91 7.70 23.43
CA VAL A 159 -7.25 6.62 22.50
C VAL A 159 -8.76 6.48 22.42
N GLY A 160 -9.33 6.58 21.22
CA GLY A 160 -10.74 6.28 20.99
C GLY A 160 -10.93 4.79 20.74
N VAL A 161 -11.74 4.14 21.58
CA VAL A 161 -12.16 2.76 21.43
C VAL A 161 -13.48 2.76 20.66
N VAL A 162 -13.43 2.41 19.37
CA VAL A 162 -14.61 2.38 18.49
C VAL A 162 -15.22 0.99 18.51
N ASP A 163 -16.23 0.77 19.34
CA ASP A 163 -16.70 -0.57 19.70
C ASP A 163 -18.17 -0.59 20.21
N GLY A 164 -18.60 -1.65 20.89
CA GLY A 164 -19.93 -1.81 21.48
C GLY A 164 -20.19 -1.05 22.78
N GLY A 165 -19.28 -0.14 23.14
CA GLY A 165 -19.41 0.71 24.31
C GLY A 165 -18.53 0.29 25.47
N ILE A 166 -18.25 1.25 26.34
CA ILE A 166 -17.52 1.04 27.58
C ILE A 166 -18.42 1.35 28.78
N THR A 167 -18.33 0.52 29.81
CA THR A 167 -18.86 0.84 31.13
C THR A 167 -17.76 1.51 31.96
N ALA A 168 -17.81 2.85 32.03
CA ALA A 168 -16.76 3.67 32.61
C ALA A 168 -16.91 3.83 34.12
N THR A 169 -15.78 3.81 34.84
CA THR A 169 -15.74 4.11 36.26
C THR A 169 -16.22 5.54 36.53
N GLY A 170 -17.13 5.72 37.49
CA GLY A 170 -17.65 7.03 37.90
C GLY A 170 -18.76 7.60 37.02
N ARG A 171 -19.22 6.89 36.00
CA ARG A 171 -20.43 7.23 35.22
C ARG A 171 -21.64 6.47 35.76
N SER A 172 -22.81 7.10 35.67
CA SER A 172 -24.08 6.41 35.95
C SER A 172 -24.30 5.30 34.93
N LEU A 173 -24.55 4.08 35.42
CA LEU A 173 -24.79 2.92 34.58
C LEU A 173 -26.18 2.98 33.94
N ALA A 174 -26.30 2.55 32.68
CA ALA A 174 -27.59 2.38 32.04
C ALA A 174 -28.39 1.24 32.71
N PRO A 175 -29.73 1.24 32.67
CA PRO A 175 -30.53 0.13 33.18
C PRO A 175 -30.12 -1.22 32.55
N GLY A 176 -29.93 -2.23 33.40
CA GLY A 176 -29.50 -3.57 33.02
C GLY A 176 -27.98 -3.76 32.89
N GLU A 177 -27.18 -2.70 33.09
CA GLU A 177 -25.71 -2.83 33.16
C GLU A 177 -25.26 -3.32 34.54
N ALA A 178 -24.49 -4.40 34.55
CA ALA A 178 -23.88 -4.96 35.76
C ALA A 178 -22.52 -5.57 35.40
N PRO A 179 -21.52 -4.75 35.01
CA PRO A 179 -20.22 -5.26 34.65
C PRO A 179 -19.52 -5.86 35.88
N ALA A 180 -18.80 -6.96 35.69
CA ALA A 180 -17.90 -7.47 36.71
C ALA A 180 -16.76 -6.48 37.02
N ARG A 181 -16.36 -5.67 36.03
CA ARG A 181 -15.31 -4.65 36.14
C ARG A 181 -15.61 -3.45 35.25
N THR A 182 -15.43 -2.24 35.78
CA THR A 182 -15.51 -0.99 35.01
C THR A 182 -14.16 -0.55 34.49
N ILE A 183 -14.15 0.33 33.49
CA ILE A 183 -12.92 0.84 32.85
C ILE A 183 -12.59 2.23 33.37
N ASN A 184 -11.36 2.39 33.85
CA ASN A 184 -10.84 3.67 34.34
C ASN A 184 -10.40 4.58 33.17
N ASN A 185 -10.15 5.86 33.46
CA ASN A 185 -9.61 6.85 32.53
C ASN A 185 -10.45 7.10 31.26
N VAL A 186 -11.72 6.72 31.24
CA VAL A 186 -12.66 7.07 30.17
C VAL A 186 -13.19 8.48 30.43
N ILE A 187 -12.93 9.41 29.51
CA ILE A 187 -13.10 10.85 29.74
C ILE A 187 -14.15 11.51 28.84
N GLY A 188 -14.75 10.77 27.93
CA GLY A 188 -15.65 11.32 26.92
C GLY A 188 -15.97 10.28 25.86
N GLY A 189 -16.70 10.71 24.83
CA GLY A 189 -16.98 9.84 23.70
C GLY A 189 -18.29 10.18 22.99
N TRP A 190 -18.70 9.24 22.15
CA TRP A 190 -19.91 9.30 21.34
C TRP A 190 -20.74 8.03 21.58
N PRO A 191 -22.08 8.13 21.72
CA PRO A 191 -22.87 9.36 21.74
C PRO A 191 -22.58 10.26 22.95
N VAL A 192 -22.52 11.58 22.73
CA VAL A 192 -22.10 12.56 23.77
C VAL A 192 -22.96 12.47 25.04
N ALA A 193 -24.25 12.19 24.89
CA ALA A 193 -25.17 12.09 26.03
C ALA A 193 -24.94 10.85 26.91
N SER A 194 -24.40 9.77 26.34
CA SER A 194 -24.44 8.44 26.97
C SER A 194 -23.16 7.61 26.82
N TRP A 195 -22.03 8.21 26.46
CA TRP A 195 -20.73 7.55 26.51
C TRP A 195 -20.43 7.03 27.92
N GLY A 196 -19.72 5.93 28.04
CA GLY A 196 -19.28 5.38 29.32
C GLY A 196 -20.39 4.75 30.17
N THR A 197 -21.63 4.65 29.69
CA THR A 197 -22.76 4.17 30.49
C THR A 197 -23.15 2.72 30.20
N ARG A 198 -22.64 2.13 29.10
CA ARG A 198 -23.08 0.83 28.60
C ARG A 198 -21.93 0.09 27.93
N GLY A 199 -21.74 -1.18 28.27
CA GLY A 199 -20.80 -2.10 27.61
C GLY A 199 -21.39 -3.50 27.36
N SER A 200 -22.46 -3.89 28.05
CA SER A 200 -23.07 -5.22 27.93
C SER A 200 -23.70 -5.49 26.56
N GLY A 201 -24.04 -4.44 25.80
CA GLY A 201 -24.74 -4.55 24.52
C GLY A 201 -24.02 -5.43 23.50
N TRP A 202 -22.69 -5.42 23.54
CA TRP A 202 -21.83 -6.29 22.73
C TRP A 202 -20.97 -7.21 23.62
N GLY A 203 -21.54 -7.70 24.72
CA GLY A 203 -20.87 -8.65 25.62
C GLY A 203 -19.64 -8.09 26.32
N TYR A 204 -19.58 -6.79 26.58
CA TYR A 204 -18.42 -6.09 27.17
C TYR A 204 -17.15 -6.10 26.29
N HIS A 205 -17.29 -6.30 24.98
CA HIS A 205 -16.18 -6.27 24.04
C HIS A 205 -15.41 -4.93 24.04
N GLY A 206 -16.11 -3.80 24.21
CA GLY A 206 -15.46 -2.49 24.37
C GLY A 206 -14.70 -2.35 25.68
N ASN A 207 -15.16 -2.99 26.78
CA ASN A 207 -14.41 -3.01 28.05
C ASN A 207 -13.12 -3.83 27.94
N MET A 208 -13.16 -4.95 27.21
CA MET A 208 -11.96 -5.71 26.85
C MET A 208 -10.98 -4.83 26.09
N CYS A 209 -11.42 -4.22 24.99
CA CYS A 209 -10.56 -3.34 24.18
C CYS A 209 -9.97 -2.17 25.00
N GLY A 210 -10.79 -1.55 25.87
CA GLY A 210 -10.32 -0.49 26.77
C GLY A 210 -9.30 -0.99 27.81
N THR A 211 -9.51 -2.18 28.36
CA THR A 211 -8.52 -2.83 29.25
C THR A 211 -7.20 -3.06 28.51
N ASP A 212 -7.26 -3.58 27.28
CA ASP A 212 -6.09 -3.97 26.52
C ASP A 212 -5.22 -2.78 26.14
N VAL A 213 -5.84 -1.66 25.75
CA VAL A 213 -5.14 -0.38 25.54
C VAL A 213 -4.44 0.06 26.82
N LEU A 214 -5.15 0.08 27.96
CA LEU A 214 -4.61 0.50 29.24
C LEU A 214 -3.54 -0.48 29.78
N GLY A 215 -3.58 -1.74 29.38
CA GLY A 215 -2.56 -2.72 29.74
C GLY A 215 -1.19 -2.37 29.17
N MET A 216 -1.14 -1.70 28.01
CA MET A 216 0.11 -1.20 27.42
C MET A 216 0.37 0.27 27.77
N ALA A 217 -0.66 1.13 27.78
CA ALA A 217 -0.54 2.56 28.08
C ALA A 217 -1.41 2.96 29.27
N PRO A 218 -1.03 2.61 30.51
CA PRO A 218 -1.91 2.67 31.68
C PRO A 218 -2.35 4.08 32.08
N ASN A 219 -1.59 5.11 31.69
CA ASN A 219 -1.87 6.51 32.00
C ASN A 219 -2.46 7.28 30.81
N CYS A 220 -2.78 6.59 29.70
CA CYS A 220 -3.57 7.21 28.65
C CYS A 220 -5.04 7.36 29.09
N ARG A 221 -5.75 8.24 28.38
CA ARG A 221 -7.19 8.45 28.56
C ARG A 221 -7.94 7.81 27.39
N LEU A 222 -9.17 7.39 27.63
CA LEU A 222 -9.99 6.73 26.63
C LEU A 222 -11.19 7.58 26.23
N TYR A 223 -11.54 7.53 24.95
CA TYR A 223 -12.89 7.88 24.49
C TYR A 223 -13.68 6.61 24.20
N ASP A 224 -14.91 6.56 24.71
CA ASP A 224 -15.89 5.53 24.39
C ASP A 224 -16.66 5.92 23.12
N LEU A 225 -16.31 5.34 21.99
CA LEU A 225 -16.96 5.58 20.70
C LEU A 225 -17.89 4.39 20.40
N ARG A 226 -19.06 4.41 21.03
CA ARG A 226 -20.03 3.32 21.00
C ARG A 226 -20.81 3.29 19.70
N ILE A 227 -20.51 2.32 18.83
CA ILE A 227 -21.13 2.18 17.49
C ILE A 227 -22.20 1.09 17.42
N ALA A 228 -22.32 0.24 18.43
CA ALA A 228 -23.42 -0.70 18.58
C ALA A 228 -24.15 -0.46 19.90
N ASP A 229 -25.47 -0.47 19.83
CA ASP A 229 -26.36 -0.39 20.99
C ASP A 229 -27.21 -1.67 21.04
N ALA A 230 -27.15 -2.37 22.17
CA ALA A 230 -27.81 -3.67 22.41
C ALA A 230 -27.34 -4.81 21.47
N SER A 231 -27.93 -6.01 21.61
CA SER A 231 -27.53 -7.25 20.92
C SER A 231 -27.71 -7.25 19.39
N SER A 232 -27.89 -6.06 18.79
CA SER A 232 -28.09 -5.86 17.36
C SER A 232 -26.90 -5.11 16.77
N THR A 233 -26.33 -5.66 15.71
CA THR A 233 -25.26 -5.02 14.92
C THR A 233 -25.84 -4.13 13.79
N THR A 234 -27.15 -3.88 13.80
CA THR A 234 -27.79 -2.99 12.82
C THR A 234 -27.30 -1.55 13.01
N GLY A 235 -26.92 -0.90 11.91
CA GLY A 235 -26.51 0.51 11.93
C GLY A 235 -25.07 0.74 12.40
N VAL A 236 -24.27 -0.31 12.63
CA VAL A 236 -22.85 -0.18 13.07
C VAL A 236 -22.05 0.74 12.14
N ILE A 237 -22.16 0.59 10.82
CA ILE A 237 -21.43 1.43 9.85
C ILE A 237 -21.90 2.91 9.92
N SER A 238 -23.20 3.16 9.97
CA SER A 238 -23.74 4.54 10.08
C SER A 238 -23.41 5.20 11.42
N ASN A 239 -23.34 4.42 12.49
CA ASN A 239 -22.90 4.89 13.80
C ASN A 239 -21.39 5.15 13.80
N ALA A 240 -20.60 4.28 13.18
CA ALA A 240 -19.16 4.47 13.02
C ALA A 240 -18.84 5.73 12.19
N LEU A 241 -19.62 6.03 11.15
CA LEU A 241 -19.52 7.30 10.43
C LEU A 241 -19.68 8.52 11.36
N GLN A 242 -20.68 8.50 12.24
CA GLN A 242 -20.91 9.58 13.21
C GLN A 242 -19.84 9.64 14.29
N ALA A 243 -19.39 8.48 14.79
CA ALA A 243 -18.34 8.39 15.80
C ALA A 243 -16.99 8.88 15.26
N PHE A 244 -16.63 8.53 14.02
CA PHE A 244 -15.43 9.05 13.35
C PHE A 244 -15.55 10.54 13.08
N GLN A 245 -16.73 11.04 12.65
CA GLN A 245 -16.96 12.47 12.49
C GLN A 245 -16.72 13.21 13.81
N TRP A 246 -17.31 12.72 14.91
CA TRP A 246 -17.08 13.28 16.24
C TRP A 246 -15.60 13.27 16.62
N ALA A 247 -14.90 12.14 16.40
CA ALA A 247 -13.48 12.03 16.70
C ALA A 247 -12.63 13.02 15.90
N ILE A 248 -12.91 13.21 14.61
CA ILE A 248 -12.25 14.20 13.77
C ILE A 248 -12.51 15.62 14.28
N ASP A 249 -13.75 15.96 14.61
CA ASP A 249 -14.09 17.30 15.09
C ASP A 249 -13.45 17.59 16.45
N GLN A 250 -13.40 16.60 17.34
CA GLN A 250 -12.61 16.70 18.58
C GLN A 250 -11.12 16.87 18.29
N HIS A 251 -10.57 16.12 17.33
CA HIS A 251 -9.15 16.19 16.99
C HIS A 251 -8.77 17.57 16.47
N ARG A 252 -9.59 18.14 15.58
CA ARG A 252 -9.45 19.53 15.09
C ARG A 252 -9.57 20.56 16.21
N THR A 253 -10.40 20.28 17.22
CA THR A 253 -10.64 21.21 18.34
C THR A 253 -9.51 21.21 19.37
N ASN A 254 -9.01 20.04 19.76
CA ASN A 254 -8.10 19.91 20.92
C ASN A 254 -6.95 18.91 20.73
N GLY A 255 -6.75 18.39 19.51
CA GLY A 255 -5.72 17.40 19.18
C GLY A 255 -6.03 15.97 19.63
N THR A 256 -7.25 15.67 20.08
CA THR A 256 -7.63 14.33 20.58
C THR A 256 -8.92 13.80 19.92
N PRO A 257 -9.06 12.48 19.68
CA PRO A 257 -8.13 11.42 20.04
C PRO A 257 -6.89 11.41 19.15
N HIS A 258 -5.80 10.84 19.66
CA HIS A 258 -4.58 10.65 18.87
C HIS A 258 -4.64 9.35 18.07
N ILE A 259 -5.37 8.36 18.58
CA ILE A 259 -5.44 7.00 18.05
C ILE A 259 -6.89 6.54 18.07
N LEU A 260 -7.33 5.83 17.04
CA LEU A 260 -8.58 5.07 16.99
C LEU A 260 -8.27 3.59 16.82
N THR A 261 -8.81 2.76 17.72
CA THR A 261 -8.75 1.30 17.64
C THR A 261 -10.11 0.73 17.31
N ASN A 262 -10.17 -0.15 16.31
CA ASN A 262 -11.41 -0.70 15.76
C ASN A 262 -11.31 -2.22 15.74
N SER A 263 -11.99 -2.88 16.67
CA SER A 263 -11.94 -4.33 16.87
C SER A 263 -13.15 -5.05 16.28
N TRP A 264 -13.60 -4.61 15.10
CA TRP A 264 -14.81 -5.10 14.44
C TRP A 264 -14.62 -5.19 12.92
N GLY A 265 -15.49 -5.97 12.26
CA GLY A 265 -15.47 -6.21 10.83
C GLY A 265 -16.74 -6.95 10.39
N ILE A 266 -16.77 -7.38 9.13
CA ILE A 266 -17.87 -8.20 8.59
C ILE A 266 -17.45 -9.67 8.49
N PHE A 267 -18.41 -10.59 8.62
CA PHE A 267 -18.20 -12.04 8.46
C PHE A 267 -18.69 -12.56 7.10
N ASN A 268 -19.45 -11.75 6.38
CA ASN A 268 -20.10 -12.11 5.13
C ASN A 268 -20.19 -10.86 4.24
N THR A 269 -19.61 -10.94 3.04
CA THR A 269 -19.65 -9.87 2.04
C THR A 269 -21.04 -9.66 1.47
N ALA A 270 -21.89 -10.70 1.43
CA ALA A 270 -23.26 -10.62 0.90
C ALA A 270 -24.15 -9.63 1.67
N SER A 271 -23.87 -9.42 2.96
CA SER A 271 -24.60 -8.47 3.79
C SER A 271 -24.21 -7.00 3.55
N ALA A 272 -23.06 -6.75 2.91
CA ALA A 272 -22.55 -5.42 2.64
C ALA A 272 -21.59 -5.40 1.44
N PRO A 273 -22.03 -5.81 0.23
CA PRO A 273 -21.14 -5.99 -0.92
C PRO A 273 -20.46 -4.68 -1.32
N ASP A 274 -21.19 -3.56 -1.27
CA ASP A 274 -20.65 -2.24 -1.57
C ASP A 274 -19.62 -1.77 -0.54
N TYR A 275 -19.69 -2.20 0.72
CA TYR A 275 -18.67 -1.86 1.71
C TYR A 275 -17.45 -2.76 1.59
N ALA A 276 -17.65 -4.04 1.30
CA ALA A 276 -16.61 -5.06 1.38
C ALA A 276 -15.44 -4.81 0.43
N SER A 277 -15.69 -4.32 -0.79
CA SER A 277 -14.68 -4.19 -1.85
C SER A 277 -14.60 -2.82 -2.51
N ASN A 278 -15.41 -1.84 -2.11
CA ASN A 278 -15.35 -0.49 -2.69
C ASN A 278 -14.50 0.46 -1.82
N PRO A 279 -13.33 0.92 -2.30
CA PRO A 279 -12.52 1.89 -1.57
C PRO A 279 -13.23 3.25 -1.39
N ASN A 280 -14.22 3.55 -2.23
CA ASN A 280 -15.00 4.79 -2.19
C ASN A 280 -16.24 4.71 -1.30
N HIS A 281 -16.48 3.59 -0.60
CA HIS A 281 -17.56 3.49 0.36
C HIS A 281 -17.44 4.63 1.40
N PRO A 282 -18.55 5.32 1.78
CA PRO A 282 -18.49 6.52 2.63
C PRO A 282 -17.73 6.32 3.94
N PHE A 283 -17.91 5.16 4.58
CA PHE A 283 -17.19 4.84 5.81
C PHE A 283 -15.68 4.66 5.57
N THR A 284 -15.28 3.99 4.49
CA THR A 284 -13.85 3.83 4.12
C THR A 284 -13.20 5.20 3.88
N ARG A 285 -13.88 6.09 3.16
CA ARG A 285 -13.41 7.48 2.96
C ARG A 285 -13.30 8.25 4.27
N LYS A 286 -14.24 8.06 5.21
CA LYS A 286 -14.19 8.70 6.53
C LYS A 286 -13.03 8.18 7.39
N VAL A 287 -12.69 6.89 7.29
CA VAL A 287 -11.49 6.32 7.92
C VAL A 287 -10.22 6.96 7.38
N VAL A 288 -10.14 7.14 6.05
CA VAL A 288 -9.02 7.81 5.39
C VAL A 288 -8.92 9.28 5.82
N GLU A 289 -10.05 10.00 5.90
CA GLU A 289 -10.09 11.37 6.40
C GLU A 289 -9.52 11.48 7.82
N ALA A 290 -9.85 10.56 8.74
CA ALA A 290 -9.27 10.56 10.08
C ALA A 290 -7.74 10.41 10.05
N ILE A 291 -7.21 9.58 9.15
CA ILE A 291 -5.76 9.42 8.97
C ILE A 291 -5.13 10.70 8.40
N ASP A 292 -5.81 11.37 7.46
CA ASP A 292 -5.36 12.65 6.89
C ASP A 292 -5.30 13.78 7.93
N GLU A 293 -6.22 13.77 8.90
CA GLU A 293 -6.20 14.68 10.05
C GLU A 293 -5.06 14.39 11.05
N GLY A 294 -4.31 13.29 10.86
CA GLY A 294 -3.19 12.90 11.70
C GLY A 294 -3.55 11.94 12.83
N ILE A 295 -4.78 11.40 12.83
CA ILE A 295 -5.20 10.37 13.78
C ILE A 295 -4.63 9.01 13.35
N ILE A 296 -4.04 8.29 14.29
CA ILE A 296 -3.52 6.93 14.05
C ILE A 296 -4.68 5.95 14.06
N VAL A 297 -4.88 5.17 12.99
CA VAL A 297 -6.05 4.27 12.88
C VAL A 297 -5.66 2.80 12.70
N LEU A 298 -6.11 1.95 13.62
CA LEU A 298 -5.90 0.51 13.59
C LEU A 298 -7.23 -0.23 13.45
N PHE A 299 -7.22 -1.31 12.66
CA PHE A 299 -8.34 -2.25 12.54
C PHE A 299 -7.86 -3.68 12.76
N ALA A 300 -8.70 -4.47 13.43
CA ALA A 300 -8.54 -5.92 13.47
C ALA A 300 -8.66 -6.52 12.07
N ALA A 301 -7.83 -7.50 11.73
CA ALA A 301 -7.91 -8.18 10.43
C ALA A 301 -9.25 -8.94 10.27
N GLY A 302 -9.77 -9.52 11.35
CA GLY A 302 -10.95 -10.38 11.36
C GLY A 302 -10.64 -11.78 11.89
N ASN A 303 -11.68 -12.61 12.04
CA ASN A 303 -11.57 -13.95 12.61
C ASN A 303 -12.00 -15.08 11.63
N CYS A 304 -11.88 -14.84 10.32
CA CYS A 304 -12.20 -15.79 9.25
C CYS A 304 -10.96 -16.42 8.59
N GLY A 305 -9.90 -16.72 9.35
CA GLY A 305 -8.74 -17.48 8.86
C GLY A 305 -9.08 -18.93 8.50
N ASP A 306 -8.26 -19.57 7.67
CA ASP A 306 -8.52 -20.90 7.09
C ASP A 306 -8.54 -22.06 8.09
N THR A 307 -7.73 -22.01 9.14
CA THR A 307 -7.41 -23.19 9.97
C THR A 307 -8.54 -23.52 10.95
N CYS A 308 -9.16 -22.51 11.55
CA CYS A 308 -10.25 -22.70 12.54
C CYS A 308 -11.22 -21.51 12.61
N PRO A 309 -11.80 -21.08 11.48
CA PRO A 309 -12.58 -19.85 11.38
C PRO A 309 -13.70 -19.74 12.41
N ASP A 310 -14.06 -18.52 12.76
CA ASP A 310 -15.29 -18.25 13.52
C ASP A 310 -16.51 -18.81 12.76
N GLY A 311 -17.42 -19.47 13.48
CA GLY A 311 -18.59 -20.12 12.87
C GLY A 311 -19.56 -19.18 12.14
N ARG A 312 -19.42 -17.86 12.28
CA ARG A 312 -20.20 -16.85 11.54
C ARG A 312 -19.66 -16.58 10.13
N CYS A 313 -18.43 -16.98 9.84
CA CYS A 313 -17.77 -16.71 8.56
C CYS A 313 -18.50 -17.41 7.40
N ALA A 314 -18.90 -16.63 6.39
CA ALA A 314 -19.49 -17.19 5.17
C ALA A 314 -18.43 -17.82 4.26
N THR A 315 -17.24 -17.21 4.23
CA THR A 315 -16.02 -17.72 3.60
C THR A 315 -14.86 -17.55 4.57
N SER A 316 -13.78 -18.30 4.36
CA SER A 316 -12.60 -18.21 5.21
C SER A 316 -11.32 -18.40 4.40
N GLY A 317 -10.21 -17.96 4.97
CA GLY A 317 -8.88 -18.16 4.42
C GLY A 317 -8.34 -16.99 3.58
N PRO A 318 -7.21 -17.23 2.89
CA PRO A 318 -6.54 -16.21 2.09
C PRO A 318 -7.44 -15.62 1.01
N GLY A 319 -7.41 -14.30 0.86
CA GLY A 319 -8.22 -13.59 -0.15
C GLY A 319 -9.71 -13.46 0.20
N GLN A 320 -10.16 -14.09 1.29
CA GLN A 320 -11.58 -14.30 1.60
C GLN A 320 -11.93 -13.96 3.04
N SER A 321 -11.14 -13.11 3.72
CA SER A 321 -11.31 -12.86 5.16
C SER A 321 -11.01 -11.45 5.65
N ILE A 322 -10.40 -10.56 4.85
CA ILE A 322 -10.16 -9.15 5.21
C ILE A 322 -10.88 -8.23 4.22
N TRP A 323 -11.87 -7.47 4.72
CA TRP A 323 -12.77 -6.65 3.89
C TRP A 323 -12.98 -5.23 4.41
N GLY A 324 -13.47 -4.35 3.53
CA GLY A 324 -13.84 -2.98 3.88
C GLY A 324 -12.66 -2.16 4.38
N ALA A 325 -12.90 -1.26 5.35
CA ALA A 325 -11.87 -0.40 5.90
C ALA A 325 -10.70 -1.18 6.52
N ASN A 326 -10.96 -2.39 7.04
CA ASN A 326 -9.95 -3.27 7.62
C ASN A 326 -8.87 -3.64 6.59
N GLY A 327 -9.21 -3.72 5.30
CA GLY A 327 -8.29 -4.04 4.21
C GLY A 327 -7.66 -2.83 3.52
N HIS A 328 -7.99 -1.60 3.93
CA HIS A 328 -7.57 -0.40 3.20
C HIS A 328 -6.03 -0.17 3.31
N PRO A 329 -5.32 0.21 2.22
CA PRO A 329 -3.85 0.34 2.22
C PRO A 329 -3.30 1.23 3.34
N ARG A 330 -3.98 2.35 3.59
CA ARG A 330 -3.58 3.34 4.60
C ARG A 330 -3.84 2.90 6.04
N VAL A 331 -4.72 1.93 6.30
CA VAL A 331 -5.02 1.47 7.66
C VAL A 331 -3.90 0.57 8.18
N MET A 332 -3.70 0.53 9.49
CA MET A 332 -2.90 -0.50 10.16
C MET A 332 -3.80 -1.70 10.47
N THR A 333 -3.67 -2.77 9.70
CA THR A 333 -4.46 -4.00 9.81
C THR A 333 -3.73 -5.01 10.67
N VAL A 334 -4.33 -5.39 11.79
CA VAL A 334 -3.67 -6.17 12.85
C VAL A 334 -4.19 -7.62 12.85
N GLY A 335 -3.31 -8.56 12.50
CA GLY A 335 -3.50 -10.00 12.69
C GLY A 335 -3.27 -10.45 14.13
N ALA A 336 -3.45 -11.74 14.41
CA ALA A 336 -3.37 -12.29 15.76
C ALA A 336 -2.35 -13.44 15.87
N VAL A 337 -1.52 -13.36 16.91
CA VAL A 337 -0.54 -14.37 17.34
C VAL A 337 -0.60 -14.44 18.86
N ASN A 338 -0.41 -15.60 19.47
CA ASN A 338 -0.32 -15.68 20.93
C ASN A 338 1.10 -15.34 21.44
N LYS A 339 1.26 -15.17 22.76
CA LYS A 339 2.56 -14.82 23.36
C LYS A 339 3.65 -15.89 23.14
N ASP A 340 3.24 -17.14 22.93
CA ASP A 340 4.14 -18.27 22.64
C ASP A 340 4.52 -18.33 21.15
N GLU A 341 4.22 -17.27 20.39
CA GLU A 341 4.56 -17.07 18.98
C GLU A 341 3.86 -18.03 18.02
N GLN A 342 2.75 -18.61 18.47
CA GLN A 342 1.90 -19.48 17.66
C GLN A 342 0.92 -18.63 16.86
N PHE A 343 0.82 -18.88 15.56
CA PHE A 343 -0.16 -18.21 14.72
C PHE A 343 -1.57 -18.58 15.15
N VAL A 344 -2.46 -17.61 15.30
CA VAL A 344 -3.85 -17.92 15.64
C VAL A 344 -4.58 -18.34 14.38
N GLY A 345 -5.01 -19.60 14.33
CA GLY A 345 -5.48 -20.23 13.09
C GLY A 345 -6.73 -19.59 12.47
N TYR A 346 -7.48 -18.82 13.26
CA TYR A 346 -8.64 -18.07 12.79
C TYR A 346 -8.35 -16.61 12.50
N SER A 347 -7.12 -16.12 12.71
CA SER A 347 -6.71 -14.77 12.29
C SER A 347 -6.93 -14.64 10.78
N SER A 348 -7.66 -13.62 10.35
CA SER A 348 -7.90 -13.39 8.92
C SER A 348 -6.60 -13.10 8.17
N GLN A 349 -6.58 -13.51 6.91
CA GLN A 349 -5.40 -13.62 6.07
C GLN A 349 -5.57 -12.82 4.78
N GLY A 350 -4.47 -12.31 4.27
CA GLY A 350 -4.38 -11.66 2.98
C GLY A 350 -4.55 -12.62 1.80
N PRO A 351 -4.62 -12.09 0.58
CA PRO A 351 -4.78 -10.66 0.29
C PRO A 351 -6.11 -10.09 0.84
N ALA A 352 -6.15 -8.79 1.17
CA ALA A 352 -7.43 -8.15 1.50
C ALA A 352 -8.13 -7.68 0.22
N SER A 353 -9.44 -7.42 0.31
CA SER A 353 -10.22 -6.96 -0.85
C SER A 353 -9.75 -5.63 -1.45
N LEU A 354 -9.13 -4.75 -0.65
CA LEU A 354 -8.66 -3.42 -1.08
C LEU A 354 -7.14 -3.32 -1.24
N ASP A 355 -6.36 -4.25 -0.68
CA ASP A 355 -4.91 -4.25 -0.73
C ASP A 355 -4.36 -5.68 -0.58
N PRO A 356 -3.56 -6.18 -1.53
CA PRO A 356 -2.96 -7.51 -1.41
C PRO A 356 -1.94 -7.63 -0.26
N HIS A 357 -1.37 -6.53 0.23
CA HIS A 357 -0.33 -6.54 1.27
C HIS A 357 -0.91 -6.37 2.69
N LYS A 358 -1.92 -7.18 3.03
CA LYS A 358 -2.57 -7.21 4.35
C LYS A 358 -2.57 -8.64 4.93
N PRO A 359 -2.57 -8.83 6.26
CA PRO A 359 -2.44 -7.80 7.30
C PRO A 359 -1.05 -7.14 7.28
N ASP A 360 -0.89 -5.99 7.95
CA ASP A 360 0.41 -5.31 8.00
C ASP A 360 1.37 -6.01 8.97
N PHE A 361 0.84 -6.49 10.10
CA PHE A 361 1.56 -7.18 11.17
C PHE A 361 0.58 -7.84 12.15
N CYS A 362 1.09 -8.63 13.10
CA CYS A 362 0.30 -9.23 14.17
C CYS A 362 0.51 -8.54 15.53
N GLY A 363 -0.57 -8.46 16.30
CA GLY A 363 -0.54 -8.17 17.74
C GLY A 363 -0.67 -9.46 18.57
N ILE A 364 -0.39 -9.35 19.86
CA ILE A 364 -0.53 -10.47 20.80
C ILE A 364 -1.98 -10.60 21.25
N THR A 365 -2.50 -11.83 21.25
CA THR A 365 -3.84 -12.20 21.74
C THR A 365 -3.76 -13.42 22.67
N HIS A 366 -4.91 -13.93 23.11
CA HIS A 366 -5.07 -15.08 24.01
C HIS A 366 -4.28 -14.85 25.30
N PHE A 367 -4.67 -13.86 26.08
CA PHE A 367 -4.04 -13.58 27.37
C PHE A 367 -5.13 -13.24 28.39
N THR A 368 -4.83 -13.42 29.68
CA THR A 368 -5.74 -12.98 30.73
C THR A 368 -5.69 -11.47 30.89
N GLY A 369 -6.83 -10.80 30.66
CA GLY A 369 -6.98 -9.35 30.71
C GLY A 369 -8.30 -8.92 31.37
N TYR A 370 -9.31 -8.57 30.56
CA TYR A 370 -10.68 -8.31 31.02
C TYR A 370 -11.46 -9.59 31.26
N PHE A 371 -11.43 -10.51 30.31
CA PHE A 371 -11.92 -11.86 30.47
C PHE A 371 -10.79 -12.79 30.94
N ASN A 372 -11.14 -14.06 31.18
CA ASN A 372 -10.15 -15.09 31.46
C ASN A 372 -9.15 -15.25 30.31
N SER A 373 -9.65 -15.12 29.07
CA SER A 373 -8.86 -15.07 27.84
C SER A 373 -9.45 -13.99 26.94
N ASP A 374 -8.72 -12.89 26.77
CA ASP A 374 -8.99 -11.89 25.76
C ASP A 374 -8.40 -12.41 24.45
N SER A 375 -9.26 -12.67 23.48
CA SER A 375 -8.93 -13.47 22.30
C SER A 375 -9.30 -12.82 20.97
N GLY A 376 -8.69 -13.34 19.91
CA GLY A 376 -8.85 -12.92 18.53
C GLY A 376 -8.13 -11.65 18.14
N THR A 377 -8.30 -11.26 16.88
CA THR A 377 -7.73 -10.02 16.32
C THR A 377 -8.27 -8.78 17.04
N SER A 378 -9.45 -8.90 17.64
CA SER A 378 -10.07 -7.90 18.49
C SER A 378 -9.31 -7.57 19.77
N ALA A 379 -8.62 -8.54 20.39
CA ALA A 379 -7.75 -8.30 21.55
C ALA A 379 -6.32 -7.91 21.11
N ALA A 380 -5.85 -8.42 19.96
CA ALA A 380 -4.55 -8.06 19.40
C ALA A 380 -4.44 -6.57 19.02
N THR A 381 -5.49 -6.02 18.40
CA THR A 381 -5.54 -4.62 17.92
C THR A 381 -5.35 -3.58 19.02
N PRO A 382 -6.10 -3.61 20.15
CA PRO A 382 -5.97 -2.62 21.22
C PRO A 382 -4.62 -2.72 21.96
N ILE A 383 -4.01 -3.91 22.03
CA ILE A 383 -2.62 -4.05 22.49
C ILE A 383 -1.69 -3.20 21.62
N VAL A 384 -1.77 -3.32 20.29
CA VAL A 384 -0.95 -2.48 19.39
C VAL A 384 -1.33 -1.00 19.50
N ALA A 385 -2.61 -0.67 19.66
CA ALA A 385 -3.03 0.72 19.87
C ALA A 385 -2.42 1.34 21.14
N GLY A 386 -2.30 0.58 22.22
CA GLY A 386 -1.60 1.01 23.43
C GLY A 386 -0.09 1.17 23.22
N VAL A 387 0.56 0.31 22.41
CA VAL A 387 1.94 0.53 21.96
C VAL A 387 2.07 1.83 21.16
N CYS A 388 1.15 2.09 20.22
CA CYS A 388 1.09 3.34 19.47
C CYS A 388 0.92 4.56 20.38
N ALA A 389 0.15 4.45 21.47
CA ALA A 389 0.00 5.53 22.45
C ALA A 389 1.32 5.88 23.12
N LEU A 390 2.11 4.88 23.53
CA LEU A 390 3.45 5.10 24.09
C LEU A 390 4.40 5.73 23.05
N MET A 391 4.35 5.27 21.81
CA MET A 391 5.15 5.82 20.71
C MET A 391 4.79 7.30 20.46
N LYS A 392 3.50 7.63 20.37
CA LYS A 392 3.01 9.00 20.16
C LYS A 392 3.35 9.92 21.34
N GLN A 393 3.24 9.44 22.59
CA GLN A 393 3.70 10.20 23.77
C GLN A 393 5.20 10.49 23.71
N GLY A 394 5.99 9.48 23.36
CA GLY A 394 7.44 9.61 23.26
C GLY A 394 7.89 10.47 22.09
N LYS A 395 7.09 10.53 21.02
CA LYS A 395 7.38 11.18 19.74
C LYS A 395 6.13 11.91 19.22
N PRO A 396 5.82 13.10 19.76
CA PRO A 396 4.58 13.82 19.39
C PRO A 396 4.46 14.15 17.90
N SER A 397 5.59 14.39 17.21
CA SER A 397 5.63 14.65 15.76
C SER A 397 5.47 13.40 14.89
N ALA A 398 5.46 12.19 15.48
CA ALA A 398 5.30 10.97 14.71
C ALA A 398 3.94 10.94 14.00
N THR A 399 3.97 10.69 12.70
CA THR A 399 2.79 10.51 11.85
C THR A 399 2.30 9.06 11.90
N HIS A 400 1.06 8.83 11.46
CA HIS A 400 0.51 7.49 11.26
C HIS A 400 1.46 6.58 10.46
N ASN A 401 1.98 7.06 9.33
CA ASN A 401 2.91 6.27 8.49
C ASN A 401 4.23 5.99 9.20
N SER A 402 4.85 6.99 9.86
CA SER A 402 6.12 6.76 10.56
C SER A 402 6.02 5.71 11.68
N ILE A 403 4.87 5.66 12.36
CA ILE A 403 4.58 4.64 13.37
C ILE A 403 4.36 3.28 12.69
N LYS A 404 3.56 3.24 11.62
CA LYS A 404 3.30 2.02 10.85
C LYS A 404 4.60 1.40 10.35
N ASP A 405 5.46 2.20 9.74
CA ASP A 405 6.75 1.77 9.19
C ASP A 405 7.69 1.29 10.29
N ALA A 406 7.71 1.95 11.45
CA ALA A 406 8.53 1.51 12.58
C ALA A 406 8.05 0.17 13.16
N LEU A 407 6.73 -0.06 13.21
CA LEU A 407 6.14 -1.33 13.64
C LEU A 407 6.49 -2.44 12.64
N ILE A 408 6.26 -2.23 11.34
CA ILE A 408 6.59 -3.17 10.26
C ILE A 408 8.08 -3.50 10.26
N ALA A 409 8.95 -2.49 10.23
CA ALA A 409 10.40 -2.68 10.08
C ALA A 409 11.08 -3.35 11.29
N THR A 410 10.38 -3.47 12.43
CA THR A 410 10.93 -4.08 13.64
C THR A 410 10.16 -5.30 14.10
N ALA A 411 9.09 -5.67 13.38
CA ALA A 411 8.31 -6.85 13.66
C ALA A 411 9.19 -8.11 13.68
N LYS A 412 8.86 -9.02 14.58
CA LYS A 412 9.48 -10.34 14.67
C LYS A 412 8.74 -11.26 13.72
N ASN A 413 9.39 -11.60 12.63
CA ASN A 413 8.89 -12.58 11.68
C ASN A 413 8.75 -13.96 12.36
N ILE A 414 7.62 -14.64 12.11
CA ILE A 414 7.31 -15.98 12.61
C ILE A 414 7.02 -16.99 11.50
N GLY A 415 7.01 -16.54 10.25
CA GLY A 415 6.74 -17.34 9.05
C GLY A 415 7.91 -17.29 8.06
N PRO A 416 7.65 -17.28 6.75
CA PRO A 416 8.67 -17.03 5.74
C PRO A 416 9.30 -15.65 5.94
N ALA A 417 10.61 -15.53 5.67
CA ALA A 417 11.33 -14.27 5.83
C ALA A 417 10.70 -13.13 5.00
N GLY A 418 10.43 -11.99 5.65
CA GLY A 418 9.80 -10.82 5.02
C GLY A 418 8.33 -10.67 5.41
N TRP A 419 7.53 -10.10 4.51
CA TRP A 419 6.08 -10.02 4.67
C TRP A 419 5.43 -11.28 4.11
N ASP A 420 4.41 -11.79 4.79
CA ASP A 420 3.57 -12.88 4.30
C ASP A 420 2.07 -12.61 4.54
N GLN A 421 1.20 -13.29 3.80
CA GLN A 421 -0.26 -13.07 3.85
C GLN A 421 -0.93 -13.48 5.17
N HIS A 422 -0.25 -14.22 6.06
CA HIS A 422 -0.82 -14.67 7.33
C HIS A 422 -0.37 -13.75 8.47
N SER A 423 0.94 -13.55 8.63
CA SER A 423 1.50 -12.78 9.75
C SER A 423 1.85 -11.33 9.42
N GLY A 424 1.71 -10.92 8.16
CA GLY A 424 2.20 -9.64 7.68
C GLY A 424 3.71 -9.56 7.83
N ALA A 425 4.22 -8.48 8.41
CA ALA A 425 5.64 -8.37 8.79
C ALA A 425 6.03 -9.23 10.01
N GLY A 426 5.06 -9.88 10.65
CA GLY A 426 5.22 -10.65 11.89
C GLY A 426 4.70 -9.92 13.13
N ILE A 427 5.15 -10.35 14.31
CA ILE A 427 4.68 -9.85 15.60
C ILE A 427 5.30 -8.48 15.90
N VAL A 428 4.49 -7.47 16.20
CA VAL A 428 4.96 -6.17 16.68
C VAL A 428 5.94 -6.30 17.84
N GLN A 429 6.99 -5.48 17.84
CA GLN A 429 7.99 -5.41 18.92
C GLN A 429 8.04 -4.00 19.50
N GLY A 430 7.15 -3.70 20.46
CA GLY A 430 6.85 -2.34 20.91
C GLY A 430 8.09 -1.49 21.27
N LYS A 431 9.02 -2.02 22.06
CA LYS A 431 10.27 -1.31 22.40
C LYS A 431 11.19 -1.09 21.19
N ARG A 432 11.32 -2.09 20.33
CA ARG A 432 12.17 -1.99 19.13
C ARG A 432 11.62 -0.95 18.16
N ALA A 433 10.29 -0.95 17.96
CA ALA A 433 9.60 0.05 17.16
C ALA A 433 9.78 1.47 17.73
N TYR A 434 9.63 1.64 19.05
CA TYR A 434 9.86 2.90 19.73
C TYR A 434 11.29 3.44 19.52
N ASP A 435 12.31 2.60 19.67
CA ASP A 435 13.70 2.99 19.49
C ASP A 435 14.02 3.31 18.02
N ARG A 436 13.46 2.52 17.09
CA ARG A 436 13.60 2.75 15.64
C ARG A 436 13.00 4.09 15.24
N LEU A 437 11.78 4.39 15.69
CA LEU A 437 11.10 5.65 15.45
C LEU A 437 11.89 6.83 16.02
N THR A 438 12.47 6.67 17.22
CA THR A 438 13.36 7.68 17.82
C THR A 438 14.53 8.03 16.91
N LYS A 439 15.21 7.00 16.37
CA LYS A 439 16.35 7.19 15.47
C LYS A 439 15.94 7.84 14.15
N LEU A 440 14.80 7.47 13.59
CA LEU A 440 14.26 8.04 12.36
C LEU A 440 14.01 9.53 12.52
N LEU A 441 13.24 9.93 13.53
CA LEU A 441 12.87 11.33 13.74
C LEU A 441 14.08 12.22 14.09
N ILE A 442 15.08 11.68 14.80
CA ILE A 442 16.35 12.42 15.02
C ILE A 442 17.09 12.61 13.70
N LYS A 443 17.13 11.60 12.83
CA LYS A 443 17.78 11.70 11.52
C LYS A 443 17.07 12.74 10.64
N GLU A 444 15.74 12.68 10.57
CA GLU A 444 14.92 13.63 9.82
C GLU A 444 15.10 15.07 10.32
N ALA A 445 15.06 15.30 11.64
CA ALA A 445 15.28 16.62 12.22
C ALA A 445 16.70 17.17 11.93
N LYS A 446 17.72 16.31 11.86
CA LYS A 446 19.07 16.71 11.45
C LYS A 446 19.13 17.11 9.98
N ILE A 447 18.47 16.34 9.10
CA ILE A 447 18.39 16.65 7.67
C ILE A 447 17.68 17.99 7.47
N GLU A 448 16.51 18.19 8.09
CA GLU A 448 15.74 19.43 7.98
C GLU A 448 16.55 20.65 8.48
N LYS A 449 17.36 20.47 9.53
CA LYS A 449 18.25 21.52 10.03
C LYS A 449 19.34 21.88 9.01
N VAL A 450 19.96 20.90 8.36
CA VAL A 450 20.97 21.12 7.31
C VAL A 450 20.33 21.84 6.12
N GLU A 451 19.18 21.36 5.63
CA GLU A 451 18.48 22.00 4.51
C GLU A 451 18.06 23.45 4.82
N LYS A 452 17.67 23.76 6.06
CA LYS A 452 17.37 25.14 6.48
C LYS A 452 18.61 26.03 6.44
N ILE A 453 19.77 25.52 6.88
CA ILE A 453 21.05 26.24 6.84
C ILE A 453 21.45 26.51 5.38
N GLU A 454 21.42 25.49 4.53
CA GLU A 454 21.73 25.63 3.09
C GLU A 454 20.81 26.66 2.42
N LYS A 455 19.50 26.63 2.72
CA LYS A 455 18.55 27.62 2.19
C LYS A 455 18.84 29.04 2.68
N SER A 456 19.27 29.22 3.93
CA SER A 456 19.67 30.54 4.44
C SER A 456 20.97 31.05 3.79
N GLU A 457 21.98 30.19 3.64
CA GLU A 457 23.25 30.56 3.00
C GLU A 457 23.04 30.92 1.52
N ILE A 458 22.23 30.15 0.79
CA ILE A 458 21.86 30.48 -0.60
C ILE A 458 21.13 31.82 -0.68
N LYS A 459 20.30 32.16 0.31
CA LYS A 459 19.58 33.44 0.36
C LYS A 459 20.55 34.60 0.61
N GLU A 460 21.51 34.46 1.52
CA GLU A 460 22.55 35.46 1.78
C GLU A 460 23.43 35.70 0.55
N ILE A 461 23.88 34.62 -0.12
CA ILE A 461 24.67 34.72 -1.36
C ILE A 461 23.89 35.47 -2.47
N LYS A 462 22.57 35.26 -2.56
CA LYS A 462 21.72 35.98 -3.52
C LYS A 462 21.61 37.47 -3.21
N ILE A 463 21.52 37.84 -1.92
CA ILE A 463 21.49 39.24 -1.49
C ILE A 463 22.83 39.91 -1.83
N GLU A 464 23.95 39.29 -1.45
CA GLU A 464 25.28 39.83 -1.74
C GLU A 464 25.53 40.00 -3.26
N LYS A 465 25.09 39.03 -4.08
CA LYS A 465 25.15 39.16 -5.54
C LYS A 465 24.35 40.34 -6.09
N ASN A 466 23.18 40.63 -5.52
CA ASN A 466 22.36 41.77 -5.93
C ASN A 466 23.02 43.09 -5.53
N GLU A 467 23.54 43.20 -4.30
CA GLU A 467 24.27 44.38 -3.83
C GLU A 467 25.52 44.65 -4.69
N ILE A 468 26.29 43.63 -5.05
CA ILE A 468 27.44 43.76 -5.96
C ILE A 468 27.00 44.25 -7.35
N LYS A 469 25.84 43.80 -7.83
CA LYS A 469 25.29 44.22 -9.13
C LYS A 469 24.87 45.69 -9.09
N GLU A 470 24.22 46.14 -8.03
CA GLU A 470 23.84 47.54 -7.81
C GLU A 470 25.07 48.45 -7.71
N GLN A 471 26.09 48.07 -6.92
CA GLN A 471 27.34 48.81 -6.84
C GLN A 471 28.08 48.91 -8.19
N LYS A 472 28.05 47.84 -9.01
CA LYS A 472 28.61 47.88 -10.37
C LYS A 472 27.84 48.86 -11.26
N GLN A 473 26.51 48.88 -11.16
CA GLN A 473 25.66 49.78 -11.93
C GLN A 473 25.93 51.24 -11.56
N GLU A 474 25.98 51.56 -10.26
CA GLU A 474 26.30 52.91 -9.77
C GLU A 474 27.69 53.37 -10.24
N LYS A 475 28.68 52.46 -10.24
CA LYS A 475 30.04 52.75 -10.71
C LYS A 475 30.10 53.00 -12.23
N ILE A 476 29.21 52.37 -13.01
CA ILE A 476 29.05 52.64 -14.44
C ILE A 476 28.44 54.03 -14.63
N GLU A 477 27.36 54.36 -13.94
CA GLU A 477 26.71 55.69 -14.02
C GLU A 477 27.67 56.83 -13.65
N ILE A 478 28.47 56.66 -12.59
CA ILE A 478 29.49 57.66 -12.21
C ILE A 478 30.56 57.81 -13.31
N LYS A 479 30.95 56.72 -13.97
CA LYS A 479 31.90 56.77 -15.09
C LYS A 479 31.31 57.53 -16.27
N GLU A 480 30.05 57.27 -16.61
CA GLU A 480 29.33 57.95 -17.69
C GLU A 480 29.20 59.45 -17.41
N GLN A 481 28.79 59.84 -16.20
CA GLN A 481 28.74 61.26 -15.80
C GLN A 481 30.11 61.94 -15.87
N LYS A 482 31.19 61.25 -15.44
CA LYS A 482 32.56 61.79 -15.58
C LYS A 482 32.97 61.96 -17.03
N LEU A 483 32.56 61.04 -17.91
CA LEU A 483 32.84 61.12 -19.34
C LEU A 483 32.12 62.33 -19.95
N GLU A 484 30.84 62.54 -19.64
CA GLU A 484 30.07 63.72 -20.08
C GLU A 484 30.71 65.03 -19.63
N ILE A 485 31.17 65.11 -18.37
CA ILE A 485 31.87 66.30 -17.86
C ILE A 485 33.18 66.54 -18.64
N LEU A 486 33.92 65.48 -18.96
CA LEU A 486 35.17 65.57 -19.71
C LEU A 486 34.92 66.01 -21.15
N GLU A 487 33.90 65.46 -21.80
CA GLU A 487 33.46 65.86 -23.14
C GLU A 487 32.98 67.31 -23.17
N GLY A 488 32.20 67.74 -22.16
CA GLY A 488 31.78 69.12 -22.01
C GLY A 488 32.95 70.09 -21.84
N LYS A 489 33.99 69.72 -21.08
CA LYS A 489 35.24 70.51 -20.97
C LYS A 489 35.97 70.56 -22.31
N ARG A 490 36.12 69.42 -22.99
CA ARG A 490 36.76 69.33 -24.31
C ARG A 490 36.04 70.17 -25.36
N LEU A 491 34.71 70.22 -25.32
CA LEU A 491 33.89 71.05 -26.20
C LEU A 491 34.04 72.55 -25.89
N LYS A 492 34.25 72.90 -24.62
CA LYS A 492 34.55 74.28 -24.19
C LYS A 492 35.94 74.71 -24.66
N ASP A 493 36.93 73.85 -24.54
CA ASP A 493 38.29 74.07 -25.07
C ASP A 493 38.26 74.23 -26.61
N LEU A 494 37.50 73.39 -27.32
CA LEU A 494 37.26 73.52 -28.77
C LEU A 494 36.57 74.84 -29.15
N ARG A 495 35.60 75.30 -28.35
CA ARG A 495 34.92 76.61 -28.55
C ARG A 495 35.84 77.81 -28.31
N ASP A 496 36.79 77.71 -27.40
CA ASP A 496 37.78 78.77 -27.19
C ASP A 496 38.86 78.78 -28.28
N VAL A 497 39.08 77.65 -28.97
CA VAL A 497 39.89 77.60 -30.22
C VAL A 497 39.14 78.22 -31.40
N THR A 498 37.83 77.98 -31.57
CA THR A 498 37.05 78.55 -32.68
C THR A 498 36.75 80.04 -32.55
N LYS A 499 36.82 80.64 -31.35
CA LYS A 499 36.78 82.11 -31.18
C LYS A 499 37.97 82.86 -31.79
N ARG A 500 39.01 82.17 -32.29
CA ARG A 500 40.21 82.78 -32.89
C ARG A 500 40.32 82.63 -34.41
N VAL A 501 39.23 82.38 -35.13
CA VAL A 501 39.27 82.33 -36.60
C VAL A 501 38.09 83.12 -37.19
N PRO A 502 38.34 84.25 -37.89
CA PRO A 502 37.29 84.98 -38.59
C PRO A 502 36.87 84.24 -39.88
N GLU A 503 35.56 84.21 -40.13
CA GLU A 503 34.96 83.68 -41.35
C GLU A 503 35.38 84.49 -42.59
N LEU A 504 35.88 83.79 -43.61
CA LEU A 504 35.82 84.21 -45.01
C LEU A 504 35.26 83.04 -45.85
N PRO A 505 34.38 83.30 -46.82
CA PRO A 505 33.51 82.30 -47.41
C PRO A 505 34.19 81.53 -48.56
N ILE A 506 33.98 80.22 -48.62
CA ILE A 506 34.43 79.34 -49.71
C ILE A 506 33.24 78.47 -50.17
N PRO A 507 33.11 78.17 -51.49
CA PRO A 507 31.85 77.86 -52.16
C PRO A 507 31.41 76.39 -52.13
N ILE A 508 30.13 76.20 -52.46
CA ILE A 508 29.41 74.94 -52.64
C ILE A 508 29.96 74.15 -53.86
N PRO A 509 30.23 72.84 -53.73
CA PRO A 509 30.23 71.89 -54.84
C PRO A 509 28.94 71.06 -54.89
N GLU A 510 28.48 70.79 -56.11
CA GLU A 510 27.30 70.00 -56.47
C GLU A 510 27.31 68.56 -55.91
N PRO A 511 26.13 67.97 -55.62
CA PRO A 511 26.06 66.55 -55.25
C PRO A 511 26.16 65.68 -56.50
N ILE A 512 27.19 64.82 -56.53
CA ILE A 512 27.34 63.73 -57.48
C ILE A 512 26.12 62.80 -57.40
N ARG A 513 25.53 62.56 -58.56
CA ARG A 513 24.45 61.60 -58.83
C ARG A 513 24.95 60.15 -58.80
N ASN A 514 24.07 59.29 -58.25
CA ASN A 514 23.66 57.96 -58.73
C ASN A 514 24.55 56.72 -58.46
N PRO A 515 23.97 55.50 -58.47
CA PRO A 515 22.86 54.98 -57.64
C PRO A 515 23.11 53.49 -57.25
N ILE A 516 22.08 52.77 -56.76
CA ILE A 516 21.88 51.29 -56.65
C ILE A 516 21.50 50.90 -55.21
N GLN A 517 20.42 50.18 -54.89
CA GLN A 517 19.05 50.02 -55.41
C GLN A 517 18.26 49.25 -54.31
N PRO A 518 16.95 49.47 -54.14
CA PRO A 518 16.07 48.54 -53.43
C PRO A 518 15.84 47.29 -54.30
N GLY A 519 16.03 46.11 -53.71
CA GLY A 519 15.74 44.83 -54.35
C GLY A 519 16.98 43.97 -54.61
N GLN A 520 17.59 43.43 -53.56
CA GLN A 520 18.10 42.06 -53.64
C GLN A 520 17.31 41.20 -52.66
N THR A 521 16.61 40.26 -53.26
CA THR A 521 16.03 39.08 -52.64
C THR A 521 17.04 38.45 -51.69
N VAL A 522 16.73 38.38 -50.39
CA VAL A 522 17.25 37.27 -49.61
C VAL A 522 16.39 36.09 -50.02
N GLU A 523 16.93 35.34 -50.97
CA GLU A 523 16.48 34.01 -51.33
C GLU A 523 16.21 33.19 -50.07
N SER A 524 15.11 32.47 -50.10
CA SER A 524 14.87 31.33 -49.24
C SER A 524 15.99 30.31 -49.41
N ALA A 525 16.91 30.26 -48.45
CA ALA A 525 17.84 29.14 -48.23
C ALA A 525 18.37 29.26 -46.79
N GLY A 526 18.20 28.32 -45.87
CA GLY A 526 17.52 27.05 -45.89
C GLY A 526 17.49 26.52 -44.45
N ASN A 527 16.41 25.82 -44.12
CA ASN A 527 16.26 25.02 -42.90
C ASN A 527 17.18 23.78 -42.93
N SER A 528 18.48 23.95 -43.14
CA SER A 528 19.44 22.85 -43.05
C SER A 528 20.13 22.83 -41.68
N LEU A 529 20.41 21.62 -41.23
CA LEU A 529 21.11 21.33 -39.98
C LEU A 529 22.47 22.06 -39.94
N GLU A 530 23.16 22.19 -41.07
CA GLU A 530 24.45 22.90 -41.19
C GLU A 530 24.38 24.40 -40.90
N SER A 531 23.30 25.10 -41.30
CA SER A 531 23.17 26.54 -41.04
C SER A 531 22.92 26.83 -39.55
N ARG A 532 22.18 25.95 -38.87
CA ARG A 532 21.92 26.03 -37.42
C ARG A 532 23.15 25.63 -36.60
N LEU A 533 23.93 24.64 -37.08
CA LEU A 533 25.23 24.27 -36.50
C LEU A 533 26.25 25.40 -36.61
N ALA A 534 26.35 26.07 -37.76
CA ALA A 534 27.25 27.21 -37.93
C ALA A 534 26.91 28.38 -37.01
N GLN A 535 25.61 28.66 -36.76
CA GLN A 535 25.20 29.66 -35.77
C GLN A 535 25.49 29.23 -34.33
N LEU A 536 25.28 27.95 -33.98
CA LEU A 536 25.60 27.44 -32.65
C LEU A 536 27.11 27.43 -32.38
N GLU A 537 27.93 27.07 -33.37
CA GLU A 537 29.40 27.12 -33.26
C GLU A 537 29.90 28.56 -33.11
N ALA A 538 29.29 29.53 -33.79
CA ALA A 538 29.59 30.95 -33.60
C ALA A 538 29.20 31.46 -32.20
N TYR A 539 28.09 30.98 -31.62
CA TYR A 539 27.69 31.31 -30.24
C TYR A 539 28.58 30.63 -29.19
N ILE A 540 29.07 29.41 -29.47
CA ILE A 540 29.97 28.66 -28.58
C ILE A 540 31.39 29.24 -28.61
N GLN A 541 31.87 29.72 -29.76
CA GLN A 541 33.14 30.47 -29.84
C GLN A 541 33.11 31.78 -29.06
N ALA A 542 31.94 32.40 -28.88
CA ALA A 542 31.79 33.59 -28.05
C ALA A 542 31.85 33.32 -26.53
N LEU A 543 31.79 32.04 -26.11
CA LEU A 543 31.80 31.61 -24.70
C LEU A 543 33.16 31.07 -24.22
N ASP A 544 34.22 31.19 -25.02
CA ASP A 544 35.53 30.55 -24.82
C ASP A 544 36.43 31.21 -23.75
N THR A 545 35.85 31.68 -22.65
CA THR A 545 36.64 32.24 -21.53
C THR A 545 36.57 31.44 -20.23
N PHE A 546 35.92 30.27 -20.20
CA PHE A 546 35.77 29.53 -18.93
C PHE A 546 36.00 28.00 -18.94
N ILE A 547 36.16 27.31 -20.07
CA ILE A 547 36.41 25.84 -20.07
C ILE A 547 37.32 25.43 -21.24
N SER A 548 38.49 24.86 -20.94
CA SER A 548 39.42 24.34 -21.94
C SER A 548 38.95 22.99 -22.53
N THR A 549 39.39 22.66 -23.74
CA THR A 549 38.95 21.51 -24.56
C THR A 549 39.03 20.15 -23.86
N ASP A 550 39.91 20.04 -22.87
CA ASP A 550 40.19 18.89 -22.02
C ASP A 550 39.16 18.66 -20.89
N MET A 551 38.23 19.58 -20.68
CA MET A 551 37.15 19.47 -19.68
C MET A 551 35.74 19.29 -20.28
N ARG A 552 35.62 18.95 -21.57
CA ARG A 552 34.33 18.66 -22.19
C ARG A 552 33.91 17.20 -21.93
N PRO A 553 32.70 16.91 -21.42
CA PRO A 553 32.19 15.54 -21.34
C PRO A 553 31.88 15.01 -22.74
N ASP A 554 32.25 13.75 -23.00
CA ASP A 554 31.89 13.03 -24.21
C ASP A 554 30.39 12.70 -24.20
N LEU A 555 29.63 13.33 -25.10
CA LEU A 555 28.18 13.19 -25.21
C LEU A 555 27.76 12.10 -26.22
N SER A 556 28.69 11.34 -26.78
CA SER A 556 28.39 10.22 -27.68
C SER A 556 27.70 9.03 -27.01
N GLN A 557 27.48 9.08 -25.68
CA GLN A 557 26.85 8.01 -24.87
C GLN A 557 25.71 8.51 -23.95
N GLY A 558 25.18 9.73 -24.16
CA GLY A 558 24.13 10.32 -23.31
C GLY A 558 22.71 10.24 -23.88
N ALA A 559 21.75 9.98 -22.99
CA ALA A 559 20.26 10.07 -22.96
C ALA A 559 19.36 10.20 -24.22
N LEU A 560 19.87 10.53 -25.41
CA LEU A 560 19.09 10.72 -26.64
C LEU A 560 19.37 9.66 -27.71
N ALA A 561 20.14 8.62 -27.40
CA ALA A 561 20.47 7.55 -28.36
C ALA A 561 19.28 6.61 -28.67
N ASN A 562 18.13 6.74 -28.00
CA ASN A 562 17.01 5.79 -28.09
C ASN A 562 15.63 6.45 -28.34
N GLU A 563 15.57 7.70 -28.81
CA GLU A 563 14.30 8.27 -29.28
C GLU A 563 14.15 8.05 -30.79
N GLY A 564 13.12 7.31 -31.19
CA GLY A 564 12.80 7.09 -32.60
C GLY A 564 12.19 8.33 -33.24
N ASP A 565 12.49 8.56 -34.52
CA ASP A 565 11.92 9.67 -35.29
C ASP A 565 10.38 9.61 -35.34
N LEU A 566 9.73 10.73 -35.04
CA LEU A 566 8.28 10.85 -35.18
C LEU A 566 7.88 10.93 -36.66
N PRO A 567 6.79 10.25 -37.09
CA PRO A 567 6.41 10.22 -38.49
C PRO A 567 5.96 11.60 -38.99
N SER A 568 6.45 11.97 -40.17
CA SER A 568 6.01 13.15 -40.91
C SER A 568 4.56 13.02 -41.36
N GLY A 569 3.65 13.69 -40.66
CA GLY A 569 2.26 13.85 -41.07
C GLY A 569 1.77 15.26 -40.73
N GLN A 570 1.28 15.98 -41.74
CA GLN A 570 0.83 17.40 -41.66
C GLN A 570 -0.31 17.70 -40.67
N GLY A 571 -0.75 16.74 -39.84
CA GLY A 571 -1.84 16.92 -38.86
C GLY A 571 -1.38 17.26 -37.42
N THR A 572 -0.11 17.06 -37.07
CA THR A 572 0.36 17.21 -35.67
C THR A 572 0.64 18.66 -35.28
N ALA A 573 1.10 19.50 -36.21
CA ALA A 573 1.41 20.90 -35.92
C ALA A 573 0.15 21.74 -35.65
N GLU A 574 -0.94 21.54 -36.40
CA GLU A 574 -2.21 22.24 -36.16
C GLU A 574 -2.88 21.80 -34.86
N GLN A 575 -2.78 20.50 -34.52
CA GLN A 575 -3.33 19.96 -33.29
C GLN A 575 -2.59 20.47 -32.05
N LEU A 576 -1.26 20.52 -32.09
CA LEU A 576 -0.44 21.09 -31.01
C LEU A 576 -0.62 22.61 -30.88
N THR A 577 -0.83 23.31 -31.99
CA THR A 577 -1.12 24.76 -31.97
C THR A 577 -2.50 25.05 -31.36
N LYS A 578 -3.48 24.18 -31.61
CA LYS A 578 -4.81 24.27 -31.02
C LYS A 578 -4.77 24.00 -29.50
N GLU A 579 -4.06 22.95 -29.06
CA GLU A 579 -3.90 22.63 -27.65
C GLU A 579 -3.13 23.72 -26.88
N ALA A 580 -2.13 24.34 -27.50
CA ALA A 580 -1.40 25.46 -26.90
C ALA A 580 -2.28 26.72 -26.75
N ASN A 581 -3.13 27.01 -27.74
CA ASN A 581 -4.05 28.14 -27.69
C ASN A 581 -5.19 27.91 -26.67
N ASP A 582 -5.71 26.69 -26.55
CA ASP A 582 -6.71 26.32 -25.55
C ASP A 582 -6.15 26.38 -24.11
N ALA A 583 -4.89 25.99 -23.92
CA ALA A 583 -4.19 26.14 -22.64
C ALA A 583 -3.95 27.62 -22.27
N MET A 584 -3.65 28.48 -23.25
CA MET A 584 -3.45 29.91 -23.01
C MET A 584 -4.77 30.61 -22.64
N MET A 585 -5.88 30.25 -23.28
CA MET A 585 -7.22 30.79 -22.96
C MET A 585 -7.72 30.33 -21.59
N ASN A 586 -7.47 29.07 -21.19
CA ASN A 586 -7.80 28.58 -19.86
C ASN A 586 -7.01 29.29 -18.75
N LYS A 587 -5.75 29.67 -19.01
CA LYS A 587 -4.95 30.45 -18.07
C LYS A 587 -5.46 31.89 -17.93
N MET A 588 -5.84 32.55 -19.02
CA MET A 588 -6.44 33.89 -18.98
C MET A 588 -7.79 33.93 -18.25
N ASN A 589 -8.60 32.87 -18.35
CA ASN A 589 -9.86 32.76 -17.60
C ASN A 589 -9.65 32.48 -16.10
N TYR A 590 -8.56 31.81 -15.73
CA TYR A 590 -8.22 31.56 -14.32
C TYR A 590 -7.71 32.83 -13.62
N ASP A 591 -6.96 33.68 -14.33
CA ASP A 591 -6.39 34.92 -13.77
C ASP A 591 -7.40 36.09 -13.68
N ASN A 592 -8.55 36.01 -14.37
CA ASN A 592 -9.59 37.08 -14.39
C ASN A 592 -10.85 36.78 -13.56
N SER A 593 -10.87 35.70 -12.77
CA SER A 593 -12.02 35.40 -11.90
C SER A 593 -11.92 36.16 -10.57
N PRO A 594 -12.92 36.97 -10.17
CA PRO A 594 -12.82 37.82 -8.99
C PRO A 594 -12.83 36.98 -7.70
N ARG A 595 -11.88 37.26 -6.79
CA ARG A 595 -11.89 36.79 -5.39
C ARG A 595 -12.77 37.65 -4.51
#